data_AF-A0A6J3B422-F1
#
_entry.id   AF-A0A6J3B422-F1
#
_cell.length_a   1.000
_cell.length_b   1.000
_cell.length_c   1.000
_cell.angle_alpha   90.00
_cell.angle_beta   90.00
_cell.angle_gamma   90.00
#
_symmetry.space_group_name_H-M   'P 1'
#
loop_
_entity.id
_entity.type
_entity.pdbx_description
1 polymer ?
#
loop_
_entity_poly.entity_id
_entity_poly.type
_entity_poly.pdbx_seq_one_letter_code
_entity_poly.pdbx_strand_id
1 'polypeptide(L)'
;MAAVPRGPRSDPPAGARFFCTAGRGLEPFLTREVRARLAATQVEYISGKVFFTTCSDLNMLKKLKSAERLFLLIKKQLPLNVSSGSKGKIFNEMQRLINDDPESWLKAISIWKNLELDAKKEKLSQKDANPLKRKMGENDVIVAKKLETEQMHEIRENKECQLEKQIEAAALEQGHRITKRQEFLEEDLQKDAVGSRTHSDLTFRVSCRCSGAIAKTFTAQEVGRVFGIALMKQFGWKADLRNPNLEVFIHLSDIYSVVGIPMFRVPLASRAYIKTAGLRSTTAWAMACLAEIKAGAFVLDPMCGLGTILLEAAKEWPNCLCLQKVSILLFLTFHLGKSLS
;
A
#
# COMPACT_ATOMS: atom_id res chain seq x y z
N MET A 1 0.19 31.09 46.00
CA MET A 1 -0.10 31.13 44.55
C MET A 1 -0.66 29.78 44.14
N ALA A 2 -1.96 29.73 43.83
CA ALA A 2 -2.67 28.50 43.52
C ALA A 2 -2.36 28.02 42.09
N ALA A 3 -2.17 26.71 41.94
CA ALA A 3 -1.90 26.05 40.67
C ALA A 3 -3.16 26.06 39.78
N VAL A 4 -2.99 26.51 38.53
CA VAL A 4 -4.05 26.55 37.51
C VAL A 4 -4.33 25.12 37.01
N PRO A 5 -5.59 24.65 36.99
CA PRO A 5 -5.92 23.33 36.46
C PRO A 5 -5.73 23.31 34.94
N ARG A 6 -4.97 22.32 34.44
CA ARG A 6 -4.91 22.03 33.01
C ARG A 6 -6.26 21.48 32.58
N GLY A 7 -6.98 22.24 31.77
CA GLY A 7 -8.23 21.81 31.14
C GLY A 7 -8.03 20.59 30.22
N PRO A 8 -9.15 19.96 29.79
CA PRO A 8 -9.10 18.79 28.93
C PRO A 8 -8.36 19.14 27.63
N ARG A 9 -7.40 18.31 27.24
CA ARG A 9 -6.77 18.38 25.92
C ARG A 9 -7.88 18.25 24.88
N SER A 10 -8.11 19.30 24.11
CA SER A 10 -9.03 19.29 22.97
C SER A 10 -8.68 18.12 22.05
N ASP A 11 -9.63 17.22 21.84
CA ASP A 11 -9.49 16.15 20.84
C ASP A 11 -9.18 16.77 19.48
N PRO A 12 -8.19 16.25 18.73
CA PRO A 12 -7.88 16.75 17.40
C PRO A 12 -9.04 16.48 16.45
N PRO A 13 -9.19 17.29 15.38
CA PRO A 13 -10.35 17.24 14.50
C PRO A 13 -10.52 15.86 13.85
N ALA A 14 -11.77 15.52 13.56
CA ALA A 14 -12.29 14.22 13.06
C ALA A 14 -11.76 13.80 11.68
N GLY A 15 -10.44 13.66 11.53
CA GLY A 15 -9.79 13.11 10.36
C GLY A 15 -9.63 11.60 10.44
N ALA A 16 -9.56 10.95 9.28
CA ALA A 16 -9.23 9.53 9.20
C ALA A 16 -7.72 9.34 9.38
N ARG A 17 -7.32 8.25 10.04
CA ARG A 17 -5.91 7.92 10.26
C ARG A 17 -5.43 6.96 9.18
N PHE A 18 -4.33 7.30 8.54
CA PHE A 18 -3.73 6.54 7.46
C PHE A 18 -2.30 6.15 7.82
N PHE A 19 -1.77 5.20 7.07
CA PHE A 19 -0.34 5.01 6.97
C PHE A 19 0.07 4.69 5.55
N CYS A 20 1.30 5.07 5.22
CA CYS A 20 1.93 4.73 3.96
C CYS A 20 3.18 3.89 4.23
N THR A 21 3.44 2.92 3.37
CA THR A 21 4.77 2.32 3.28
C THR A 21 5.70 3.22 2.49
N ALA A 22 6.97 3.26 2.86
CA ALA A 22 8.02 4.02 2.18
C ALA A 22 9.26 3.15 1.97
N GLY A 23 10.05 3.47 0.95
CA GLY A 23 11.42 2.94 0.85
C GLY A 23 12.25 3.37 2.06
N ARG A 24 13.19 2.53 2.50
CA ARG A 24 14.10 2.88 3.60
C ARG A 24 14.86 4.17 3.27
N GLY A 25 14.84 5.14 4.17
CA GLY A 25 15.43 6.47 3.99
C GLY A 25 14.51 7.49 3.31
N LEU A 26 13.35 7.08 2.78
CA LEU A 26 12.38 7.99 2.15
C LEU A 26 11.29 8.46 3.13
N GLU A 27 11.26 7.96 4.37
CA GLU A 27 10.30 8.35 5.40
C GLU A 27 10.31 9.87 5.68
N PRO A 28 11.47 10.57 5.72
CA PRO A 28 11.49 12.01 5.91
C PRO A 28 10.87 12.78 4.73
N PHE A 29 11.08 12.32 3.48
CA PHE A 29 10.46 12.91 2.30
C PHE A 29 8.94 12.78 2.35
N LEU A 30 8.47 11.59 2.71
CA LEU A 30 7.04 11.33 2.84
C LEU A 30 6.42 12.11 3.99
N THR A 31 7.11 12.22 5.12
CA THR A 31 6.69 13.04 6.26
C THR A 31 6.52 14.51 5.87
N ARG A 32 7.46 15.08 5.09
CA ARG A 32 7.36 16.44 4.55
C ARG A 32 6.21 16.55 3.55
N GLU A 33 6.09 15.58 2.64
CA GLU A 33 5.07 15.58 1.59
C GLU A 33 3.66 15.54 2.18
N VAL A 34 3.36 14.66 3.14
CA VAL A 34 2.01 14.57 3.73
C VAL A 34 1.64 15.82 4.51
N ARG A 35 2.61 16.46 5.19
CA ARG A 35 2.37 17.74 5.89
C ARG A 35 2.08 18.85 4.90
N ALA A 36 2.88 18.97 3.85
CA ALA A 36 2.76 20.03 2.85
C ALA A 36 1.51 19.87 1.97
N ARG A 37 1.23 18.65 1.50
CA ARG A 37 0.16 18.39 0.52
C ARG A 37 -1.18 18.04 1.13
N LEU A 38 -1.21 17.41 2.29
CA LEU A 38 -2.43 16.89 2.91
C LEU A 38 -2.78 17.58 4.23
N ALA A 39 -2.06 18.66 4.59
CA ALA A 39 -2.16 19.33 5.89
C ALA A 39 -2.15 18.33 7.06
N ALA A 40 -1.37 17.25 6.93
CA ALA A 40 -1.50 16.10 7.80
C ALA A 40 -1.02 16.42 9.23
N THR A 41 -1.79 15.94 10.22
CA THR A 41 -1.51 16.07 11.65
C THR A 41 -1.11 14.71 12.24
N GLN A 42 -0.61 14.69 13.48
CA GLN A 42 -0.18 13.47 14.18
C GLN A 42 0.79 12.60 13.35
N VAL A 43 1.70 13.27 12.64
CA VAL A 43 2.61 12.58 11.72
C VAL A 43 3.76 11.97 12.49
N GLU A 44 3.84 10.64 12.47
CA GLU A 44 4.90 9.84 13.08
C GLU A 44 5.43 8.86 12.03
N TYR A 45 6.70 8.48 12.11
CA TYR A 45 7.25 7.45 11.25
C TYR A 45 8.08 6.45 12.03
N ILE A 46 8.11 5.24 11.49
CA ILE A 46 8.98 4.13 11.89
C ILE A 46 9.63 3.59 10.63
N SER A 47 10.65 2.74 10.77
CA SER A 47 11.37 2.20 9.61
C SER A 47 10.41 1.61 8.56
N GLY A 48 10.40 2.23 7.37
CA GLY A 48 9.58 1.88 6.21
C GLY A 48 8.09 2.28 6.27
N LYS A 49 7.61 3.02 7.28
CA LYS A 49 6.20 3.46 7.38
C LYS A 49 6.03 4.85 7.98
N VAL A 50 5.11 5.63 7.42
CA VAL A 50 4.68 6.94 7.94
C VAL A 50 3.20 6.87 8.25
N PHE A 51 2.81 7.24 9.48
CA PHE A 51 1.43 7.31 9.95
C PHE A 51 1.05 8.78 10.09
N PHE A 52 -0.20 9.09 9.76
CA PHE A 52 -0.69 10.46 9.79
C PHE A 52 -2.21 10.51 9.82
N THR A 53 -2.75 11.64 10.26
CA THR A 53 -4.18 11.94 10.27
C THR A 53 -4.46 13.08 9.29
N THR A 54 -5.46 12.93 8.43
CA THR A 54 -5.86 13.99 7.48
C THR A 54 -7.36 13.93 7.18
N CYS A 55 -7.91 15.05 6.76
CA CYS A 55 -9.27 15.18 6.22
C CYS A 55 -9.26 15.33 4.68
N SER A 56 -8.10 15.21 4.03
CA SER A 56 -7.98 15.31 2.58
C SER A 56 -8.72 14.18 1.86
N ASP A 57 -9.21 14.49 0.67
CA ASP A 57 -9.89 13.53 -0.19
C ASP A 57 -8.94 12.45 -0.78
N LEU A 58 -9.52 11.40 -1.37
CA LEU A 58 -8.77 10.33 -2.02
C LEU A 58 -7.94 10.78 -3.20
N ASN A 59 -8.34 11.84 -3.91
CA ASN A 59 -7.62 12.34 -5.08
C ASN A 59 -6.31 13.02 -4.68
N MET A 60 -6.30 13.75 -3.57
CA MET A 60 -5.10 14.31 -2.97
C MET A 60 -4.20 13.20 -2.44
N LEU A 61 -4.76 12.22 -1.73
CA LEU A 61 -4.02 11.06 -1.22
C LEU A 61 -3.34 10.25 -2.35
N LYS A 62 -4.00 10.10 -3.50
CA LYS A 62 -3.46 9.41 -4.68
C LYS A 62 -2.30 10.15 -5.35
N LYS A 63 -2.15 11.46 -5.12
CA LYS A 63 -1.09 12.28 -5.71
C LYS A 63 0.24 12.19 -4.97
N LEU A 64 0.30 11.51 -3.81
CA LEU A 64 1.55 11.30 -3.08
C LEU A 64 2.60 10.60 -3.95
N LYS A 65 3.82 11.14 -3.97
CA LYS A 65 4.91 10.74 -4.86
C LYS A 65 5.99 9.95 -4.15
N SER A 66 6.21 10.20 -2.86
CA SER A 66 7.21 9.49 -2.05
C SER A 66 6.66 8.24 -1.34
N ALA A 67 5.34 8.05 -1.35
CA ALA A 67 4.68 6.87 -0.79
C ALA A 67 4.69 5.67 -1.75
N GLU A 68 4.89 4.46 -1.21
CA GLU A 68 4.80 3.21 -1.96
C GLU A 68 3.36 2.71 -2.06
N ARG A 69 2.70 2.53 -0.91
CA ARG A 69 1.31 2.07 -0.78
C ARG A 69 0.65 2.83 0.35
N LEU A 70 -0.64 3.13 0.18
CA LEU A 70 -1.47 3.84 1.16
C LEU A 70 -2.49 2.88 1.77
N PHE A 71 -2.67 2.99 3.08
CA PHE A 71 -3.59 2.19 3.87
C PHE A 71 -4.39 3.08 4.82
N LEU A 72 -5.68 2.78 4.99
CA LEU A 72 -6.47 3.26 6.11
C LEU A 72 -6.07 2.46 7.36
N LEU A 73 -5.69 3.14 8.44
CA LEU A 73 -5.28 2.50 9.67
C LEU A 73 -6.52 2.03 10.44
N ILE A 74 -6.57 0.74 10.77
CA ILE A 74 -7.56 0.20 11.71
C ILE A 74 -6.98 0.23 13.12
N LYS A 75 -5.78 -0.37 13.29
CA LYS A 75 -5.16 -0.54 14.60
C LYS A 75 -3.65 -0.52 14.49
N LYS A 76 -2.99 0.14 15.45
CA LYS A 76 -1.55 0.12 15.66
C LYS A 76 -1.32 -0.15 17.14
N GLN A 77 -0.53 -1.18 17.46
CA GLN A 77 -0.19 -1.52 18.84
C GLN A 77 1.25 -2.01 18.95
N LEU A 78 1.68 -2.22 20.19
CA LEU A 78 2.96 -2.81 20.54
C LEU A 78 3.14 -4.22 19.93
N PRO A 79 4.40 -4.68 19.77
CA PRO A 79 4.68 -5.98 19.18
C PRO A 79 4.13 -7.11 20.06
N LEU A 80 3.82 -8.25 19.44
CA LEU A 80 3.40 -9.46 20.16
C LEU A 80 4.59 -10.06 20.91
N ASN A 81 4.35 -10.61 22.10
CA ASN A 81 5.43 -11.17 22.91
C ASN A 81 5.76 -12.60 22.46
N VAL A 82 6.78 -12.73 21.60
CA VAL A 82 7.20 -14.02 21.03
C VAL A 82 8.17 -14.78 21.93
N SER A 83 8.94 -14.11 22.78
CA SER A 83 10.11 -14.67 23.45
C SER A 83 9.77 -15.59 24.65
N SER A 84 8.53 -15.62 25.13
CA SER A 84 8.15 -16.43 26.31
C SER A 84 6.83 -17.21 26.16
N GLY A 85 6.26 -17.29 24.96
CA GLY A 85 4.94 -17.87 24.72
C GLY A 85 4.98 -19.21 23.95
N SER A 86 4.12 -20.16 24.33
CA SER A 86 3.80 -21.28 23.43
C SER A 86 3.11 -20.73 22.17
N LYS A 87 3.21 -21.42 21.03
CA LYS A 87 2.55 -20.99 19.77
C LYS A 87 1.06 -20.65 19.98
N GLY A 88 0.37 -21.41 20.85
CA GLY A 88 -1.03 -21.15 21.21
C GLY A 88 -1.27 -19.81 21.91
N LYS A 89 -0.39 -19.38 22.81
CA LYS A 89 -0.51 -18.06 23.45
C LYS A 89 -0.40 -16.93 22.43
N ILE A 90 0.54 -17.06 21.49
CA ILE A 90 0.73 -16.07 20.42
C ILE A 90 -0.49 -16.04 19.49
N PHE A 91 -1.07 -17.19 19.15
CA PHE A 91 -2.33 -17.23 18.38
C PHE A 91 -3.48 -16.55 19.12
N ASN A 92 -3.59 -16.73 20.44
CA ASN A 92 -4.60 -16.03 21.22
C ASN A 92 -4.38 -14.51 21.18
N GLU A 93 -3.14 -14.02 21.27
CA GLU A 93 -2.83 -12.59 21.09
C GLU A 93 -3.18 -12.09 19.68
N MET A 94 -2.93 -12.88 18.63
CA MET A 94 -3.34 -12.57 17.26
C MET A 94 -4.87 -12.50 17.12
N GLN A 95 -5.62 -13.37 17.80
CA GLN A 95 -7.09 -13.30 17.78
C GLN A 95 -7.60 -12.07 18.54
N ARG A 96 -6.99 -11.71 19.67
CA ARG A 96 -7.31 -10.51 20.44
C ARG A 96 -7.11 -9.21 19.68
N LEU A 97 -6.14 -9.17 18.76
CA LEU A 97 -5.93 -8.04 17.84
C LEU A 97 -7.21 -7.67 17.07
N ILE A 98 -8.03 -8.66 16.72
CA ILE A 98 -9.34 -8.47 16.09
C ILE A 98 -10.45 -8.31 17.14
N ASN A 99 -10.50 -9.22 18.11
CA ASN A 99 -11.67 -9.37 18.98
C ASN A 99 -11.79 -8.29 20.07
N ASP A 100 -10.68 -7.70 20.53
CA ASP A 100 -10.70 -6.77 21.67
C ASP A 100 -11.33 -5.41 21.34
N ASP A 101 -11.48 -5.06 20.05
CA ASP A 101 -11.98 -3.74 19.63
C ASP A 101 -12.74 -3.81 18.28
N PRO A 102 -13.94 -4.40 18.24
CA PRO A 102 -14.72 -4.50 17.02
C PRO A 102 -15.24 -3.16 16.51
N GLU A 103 -15.39 -2.15 17.37
CA GLU A 103 -15.89 -0.82 17.01
C GLU A 103 -14.92 -0.10 16.06
N SER A 104 -13.61 -0.15 16.33
CA SER A 104 -12.62 0.43 15.44
C SER A 104 -12.64 -0.20 14.05
N TRP A 105 -12.89 -1.50 13.95
CA TRP A 105 -13.05 -2.19 12.66
C TRP A 105 -14.29 -1.69 11.93
N LEU A 106 -15.46 -1.65 12.58
CA LEU A 106 -16.70 -1.19 11.97
C LEU A 106 -16.59 0.27 11.50
N LYS A 107 -15.98 1.13 12.32
CA LYS A 107 -15.68 2.53 11.97
C LYS A 107 -14.77 2.62 10.74
N ALA A 108 -13.67 1.88 10.72
CA ALA A 108 -12.74 1.89 9.59
C ALA A 108 -13.39 1.37 8.30
N ILE A 109 -14.23 0.34 8.39
CA ILE A 109 -14.97 -0.20 7.22
C ILE A 109 -15.98 0.80 6.71
N SER A 110 -16.70 1.50 7.60
CA SER A 110 -17.62 2.56 7.22
C SER A 110 -16.89 3.67 6.46
N ILE A 111 -15.76 4.14 6.99
CA ILE A 111 -14.90 5.14 6.33
C ILE A 111 -14.43 4.62 4.96
N TRP A 112 -13.91 3.39 4.90
CA TRP A 112 -13.44 2.78 3.66
C TRP A 112 -14.55 2.67 2.60
N LYS A 113 -15.74 2.20 2.98
CA LYS A 113 -16.90 2.10 2.07
C LYS A 113 -17.29 3.47 1.51
N ASN A 114 -17.34 4.49 2.36
CA ASN A 114 -17.70 5.85 1.94
C ASN A 114 -16.67 6.40 0.93
N LEU A 115 -15.38 6.26 1.24
CA LEU A 115 -14.30 6.68 0.34
C LEU A 115 -14.33 5.91 -0.98
N GLU A 116 -14.66 4.61 -0.98
CA GLU A 116 -14.76 3.82 -2.20
C GLU A 116 -15.97 4.25 -3.07
N LEU A 117 -17.10 4.58 -2.44
CA LEU A 117 -18.29 5.09 -3.14
C LEU A 117 -18.02 6.44 -3.81
N ASP A 118 -17.33 7.35 -3.11
CA ASP A 118 -16.98 8.66 -3.66
C ASP A 118 -16.04 8.52 -4.87
N ALA A 119 -15.05 7.62 -4.79
CA ALA A 119 -14.18 7.30 -5.92
C ALA A 119 -14.91 6.69 -7.13
N LYS A 120 -16.02 5.97 -6.91
CA LYS A 120 -16.86 5.43 -8.00
C LYS A 120 -17.73 6.51 -8.62
N LYS A 121 -18.31 7.42 -7.82
CA LYS A 121 -19.11 8.55 -8.31
C LYS A 121 -18.30 9.52 -9.15
N GLU A 122 -17.07 9.85 -8.73
CA GLU A 122 -16.20 10.72 -9.51
C GLU A 122 -15.85 10.13 -10.88
N LYS A 123 -15.59 8.81 -10.97
CA LYS A 123 -15.33 8.12 -12.25
C LYS A 123 -16.52 8.16 -13.22
N LEU A 124 -17.74 8.15 -12.68
CA LEU A 124 -18.96 8.28 -13.48
C LEU A 124 -19.13 9.72 -13.99
N SER A 125 -18.96 10.71 -13.10
CA SER A 125 -19.04 12.13 -13.48
C SER A 125 -18.01 12.56 -14.53
N GLN A 126 -16.82 11.95 -14.53
CA GLN A 126 -15.78 12.21 -15.54
C GLN A 126 -16.08 11.55 -16.90
N LYS A 127 -16.93 10.51 -16.94
CA LYS A 127 -17.42 9.93 -18.20
C LYS A 127 -18.52 10.78 -18.83
N ASP A 128 -19.33 11.43 -18.02
CA ASP A 128 -20.46 12.24 -18.49
C ASP A 128 -20.04 13.64 -19.00
N ALA A 129 -18.80 14.07 -18.73
CA ALA A 129 -18.29 15.39 -19.09
C ALA A 129 -17.60 15.49 -20.46
N ASN A 130 -17.65 14.46 -21.34
CA ASN A 130 -17.21 14.64 -22.74
C ASN A 130 -17.64 13.52 -23.70
N PRO A 131 -18.46 13.85 -24.72
CA PRO A 131 -18.38 13.17 -26.00
C PRO A 131 -18.29 14.16 -27.16
N LEU A 132 -17.08 14.52 -27.59
CA LEU A 132 -16.85 15.05 -28.93
C LEU A 132 -15.78 14.24 -29.67
N LYS A 133 -16.29 13.48 -30.62
CA LYS A 133 -15.66 12.68 -31.68
C LYS A 133 -14.25 13.15 -32.11
N ARG A 134 -13.29 12.20 -32.14
CA ARG A 134 -12.40 11.99 -33.31
C ARG A 134 -11.73 10.60 -33.31
N LYS A 135 -12.11 9.86 -34.37
CA LYS A 135 -11.54 8.71 -35.09
C LYS A 135 -10.78 7.58 -34.37
N MET A 136 -11.34 6.40 -34.57
CA MET A 136 -10.82 5.02 -34.47
C MET A 136 -9.36 4.87 -34.93
N GLY A 137 -8.55 4.19 -34.11
CA GLY A 137 -7.20 3.75 -34.47
C GLY A 137 -6.49 3.00 -33.32
N GLU A 138 -6.45 1.68 -33.42
CA GLU A 138 -5.34 0.80 -33.00
C GLU A 138 -4.83 0.79 -31.53
N ASN A 139 -5.66 1.06 -30.52
CA ASN A 139 -5.21 1.05 -29.11
C ASN A 139 -5.76 -0.09 -28.23
N ASP A 140 -6.67 -0.93 -28.73
CA ASP A 140 -7.32 -1.96 -27.89
C ASP A 140 -6.55 -3.29 -27.82
N VAL A 141 -5.51 -3.49 -28.64
CA VAL A 141 -4.72 -4.74 -28.64
C VAL A 141 -3.61 -4.73 -27.58
N ILE A 142 -3.22 -3.55 -27.06
CA ILE A 142 -2.09 -3.41 -26.11
C ILE A 142 -2.52 -3.72 -24.66
N VAL A 143 -3.81 -3.57 -24.33
CA VAL A 143 -4.32 -3.84 -22.98
C VAL A 143 -4.27 -5.33 -22.64
N ALA A 144 -4.45 -6.22 -23.62
CA ALA A 144 -4.39 -7.67 -23.41
C ALA A 144 -2.96 -8.18 -23.10
N LYS A 145 -1.91 -7.59 -23.70
CA LYS A 145 -0.51 -8.00 -23.45
C LYS A 145 0.06 -7.50 -22.12
N LYS A 146 -0.59 -6.54 -21.47
CA LYS A 146 -0.14 -6.00 -20.17
C LYS A 146 -0.51 -6.92 -19.00
N LEU A 147 -1.54 -7.77 -19.17
CA LEU A 147 -1.96 -8.77 -18.18
C LEU A 147 -0.87 -9.86 -17.96
N GLU A 148 -0.07 -10.17 -18.98
CA GLU A 148 1.00 -11.18 -18.91
C GLU A 148 2.28 -10.63 -18.27
N THR A 149 2.54 -9.32 -18.40
CA THR A 149 3.74 -8.70 -17.80
C THR A 149 3.57 -8.48 -16.28
N GLU A 150 2.33 -8.34 -15.81
CA GLU A 150 1.98 -8.24 -14.38
C GLU A 150 2.23 -9.55 -13.62
N GLN A 151 2.09 -10.72 -14.27
CA GLN A 151 2.48 -12.01 -13.69
C GLN A 151 4.00 -12.13 -13.47
N MET A 152 4.81 -11.47 -14.31
CA MET A 152 6.27 -11.60 -14.27
C MET A 152 6.92 -10.82 -13.11
N HIS A 153 6.26 -9.76 -12.62
CA HIS A 153 6.75 -8.98 -11.47
C HIS A 153 6.38 -9.63 -10.12
N GLU A 154 5.22 -10.29 -10.03
CA GLU A 154 4.87 -11.15 -8.87
C GLU A 154 5.81 -12.36 -8.78
N ILE A 155 6.24 -12.92 -9.91
CA ILE A 155 7.23 -14.03 -9.95
C ILE A 155 8.61 -13.58 -9.43
N ARG A 156 9.00 -12.30 -9.58
CA ARG A 156 10.34 -11.82 -9.19
C ARG A 156 10.49 -11.66 -7.68
N GLU A 157 9.46 -11.18 -6.99
CA GLU A 157 9.42 -11.15 -5.52
C GLU A 157 9.27 -12.55 -4.92
N ASN A 158 8.67 -13.50 -5.66
CA ASN A 158 8.53 -14.90 -5.24
C ASN A 158 9.82 -15.73 -5.45
N LYS A 159 10.73 -15.30 -6.34
CA LYS A 159 12.00 -16.01 -6.65
C LYS A 159 13.07 -15.85 -5.57
N GLU A 160 13.09 -14.74 -4.84
CA GLU A 160 13.97 -14.59 -3.67
C GLU A 160 13.58 -15.58 -2.54
N CYS A 161 12.32 -16.00 -2.49
CA CYS A 161 11.78 -17.01 -1.56
C CYS A 161 11.96 -18.46 -2.05
N GLN A 162 12.27 -18.69 -3.33
CA GLN A 162 12.50 -20.04 -3.88
C GLN A 162 13.92 -20.55 -3.68
N LEU A 163 14.91 -19.66 -3.50
CA LEU A 163 16.30 -20.08 -3.32
C LEU A 163 16.53 -20.76 -1.96
N GLU A 164 15.73 -20.40 -0.94
CA GLU A 164 15.74 -21.06 0.38
C GLU A 164 15.06 -22.45 0.36
N LYS A 165 14.17 -22.71 -0.61
CA LYS A 165 13.42 -23.99 -0.72
C LYS A 165 14.23 -25.16 -1.30
N GLN A 166 15.38 -24.91 -1.94
CA GLN A 166 16.18 -25.99 -2.53
C GLN A 166 17.10 -26.70 -1.54
N ILE A 167 17.31 -26.12 -0.34
CA ILE A 167 18.14 -26.75 0.70
C ILE A 167 17.30 -27.70 1.59
N GLU A 168 15.98 -27.47 1.74
CA GLU A 168 15.11 -28.30 2.58
C GLU A 168 14.42 -29.47 1.86
N ALA A 169 14.40 -29.48 0.52
CA ALA A 169 13.74 -30.53 -0.27
C ALA A 169 14.44 -31.91 -0.19
N ALA A 170 15.68 -31.98 0.33
CA ALA A 170 16.40 -33.24 0.53
C ALA A 170 16.06 -33.94 1.87
N ALA A 171 15.28 -33.33 2.76
CA ALA A 171 15.05 -33.83 4.12
C ALA A 171 13.66 -34.42 4.39
N LEU A 172 12.77 -34.54 3.39
CA LEU A 172 11.37 -34.91 3.61
C LEU A 172 10.88 -36.10 2.76
N GLU A 173 11.66 -37.19 2.71
CA GLU A 173 11.13 -38.53 2.39
C GLU A 173 11.00 -39.37 3.65
N GLN A 174 10.15 -38.96 4.60
CA GLN A 174 9.55 -39.85 5.61
C GLN A 174 8.48 -39.09 6.40
N GLY A 175 7.21 -39.47 6.22
CA GLY A 175 6.11 -38.91 7.01
C GLY A 175 4.72 -38.90 6.37
N HIS A 176 4.45 -39.78 5.41
CA HIS A 176 3.09 -39.99 4.89
C HIS A 176 2.29 -40.85 5.88
N ARG A 177 1.49 -40.20 6.74
CA ARG A 177 0.25 -40.74 7.35
C ARG A 177 -0.36 -39.68 8.25
N ILE A 178 -1.47 -39.07 7.80
CA ILE A 178 -2.71 -38.68 8.51
C ILE A 178 -3.45 -37.70 7.59
N THR A 179 -4.13 -38.24 6.58
CA THR A 179 -5.11 -37.50 5.76
C THR A 179 -6.32 -38.41 5.59
N LYS A 180 -7.09 -38.59 6.67
CA LYS A 180 -8.41 -39.24 6.65
C LYS A 180 -9.18 -38.99 7.95
N ARG A 181 -9.23 -37.75 8.42
CA ARG A 181 -10.20 -37.32 9.46
C ARG A 181 -10.24 -35.79 9.55
N GLN A 182 -11.15 -35.16 8.81
CA GLN A 182 -11.89 -33.92 9.16
C GLN A 182 -12.40 -33.21 7.90
N GLU A 183 -13.37 -33.84 7.23
CA GLU A 183 -14.40 -33.17 6.41
C GLU A 183 -15.69 -32.97 7.22
N PHE A 184 -15.60 -32.78 8.55
CA PHE A 184 -16.74 -32.90 9.47
C PHE A 184 -16.96 -31.69 10.39
N LEU A 185 -16.64 -30.48 9.92
CA LEU A 185 -16.86 -29.24 10.69
C LEU A 185 -17.55 -28.11 9.90
N GLU A 186 -18.14 -28.41 8.73
CA GLU A 186 -18.81 -27.39 7.90
C GLU A 186 -20.34 -27.31 8.07
N GLU A 187 -20.98 -28.13 8.91
CA GLU A 187 -22.47 -28.17 8.96
C GLU A 187 -23.18 -27.59 10.21
N ASP A 188 -22.49 -27.06 11.23
CA ASP A 188 -23.16 -26.74 12.52
C ASP A 188 -23.25 -25.25 12.91
N LEU A 189 -23.37 -24.31 11.97
CA LEU A 189 -23.51 -22.87 12.29
C LEU A 189 -24.70 -22.14 11.64
N GLN A 190 -25.85 -22.81 11.51
CA GLN A 190 -27.11 -22.11 11.21
C GLN A 190 -28.20 -22.48 12.22
N LYS A 191 -28.16 -21.81 13.38
CA LYS A 191 -29.35 -21.37 14.13
C LYS A 191 -28.95 -20.30 15.15
N ASP A 192 -29.83 -19.30 15.23
CA ASP A 192 -29.93 -18.25 16.25
C ASP A 192 -28.93 -17.07 16.22
N ALA A 193 -29.33 -16.02 15.50
CA ALA A 193 -29.37 -14.65 16.02
C ALA A 193 -30.07 -13.71 15.00
N VAL A 194 -31.24 -13.22 15.40
CA VAL A 194 -31.98 -12.12 14.78
C VAL A 194 -31.51 -10.83 15.45
N GLY A 195 -30.91 -9.93 14.66
CA GLY A 195 -30.49 -8.60 15.11
C GLY A 195 -29.36 -8.01 14.27
N SER A 196 -29.70 -7.10 13.35
CA SER A 196 -28.80 -6.25 12.55
C SER A 196 -27.86 -6.95 11.54
N ARG A 197 -28.44 -7.53 10.48
CA ARG A 197 -27.71 -8.05 9.30
C ARG A 197 -27.59 -7.00 8.20
N THR A 198 -26.53 -6.21 8.18
CA THR A 198 -26.20 -5.32 7.03
C THR A 198 -24.79 -5.49 6.49
N HIS A 199 -23.98 -6.40 7.07
CA HIS A 199 -22.58 -6.63 6.70
C HIS A 199 -22.23 -8.08 6.33
N SER A 200 -23.22 -8.98 6.22
CA SER A 200 -23.01 -10.42 6.02
C SER A 200 -22.44 -10.81 4.66
N ASP A 201 -22.54 -9.96 3.64
CA ASP A 201 -22.24 -10.34 2.26
C ASP A 201 -20.84 -9.90 1.79
N LEU A 202 -20.00 -9.39 2.70
CA LEU A 202 -18.66 -8.93 2.37
C LEU A 202 -17.71 -10.11 2.14
N THR A 203 -17.06 -10.15 0.97
CA THR A 203 -15.92 -11.06 0.76
C THR A 203 -14.59 -10.39 1.09
N PHE A 204 -13.65 -11.14 1.67
CA PHE A 204 -12.37 -10.58 2.07
C PHE A 204 -11.18 -11.51 1.85
N ARG A 205 -9.98 -10.93 1.77
CA ARG A 205 -8.70 -11.63 1.91
C ARG A 205 -7.83 -10.97 2.97
N VAL A 206 -6.94 -11.76 3.57
CA VAL A 206 -5.92 -11.26 4.49
C VAL A 206 -4.55 -11.32 3.83
N SER A 207 -3.86 -10.19 3.78
CA SER A 207 -2.49 -10.06 3.33
C SER A 207 -1.58 -9.83 4.54
N CYS A 208 -0.86 -10.86 4.95
CA CYS A 208 0.03 -10.82 6.11
C CYS A 208 1.49 -10.59 5.70
N ARG A 209 2.16 -9.70 6.42
CA ARG A 209 3.61 -9.57 6.45
C ARG A 209 4.10 -9.86 7.84
N CYS A 210 5.12 -10.70 7.94
CA CYS A 210 5.82 -10.96 9.19
C CYS A 210 7.28 -10.51 9.06
N SER A 211 7.87 -10.07 10.14
CA SER A 211 9.30 -9.72 10.20
C SER A 211 9.83 -9.98 11.61
N GLY A 212 11.13 -10.22 11.74
CA GLY A 212 11.76 -10.40 13.04
C GLY A 212 11.48 -11.77 13.66
N ALA A 213 11.33 -11.82 14.98
CA ALA A 213 11.05 -13.05 15.74
C ALA A 213 9.79 -13.77 15.24
N ILE A 214 8.73 -13.02 14.92
CA ILE A 214 7.46 -13.59 14.43
C ILE A 214 7.67 -14.35 13.12
N ALA A 215 8.48 -13.82 12.20
CA ALA A 215 8.76 -14.47 10.92
C ALA A 215 9.59 -15.75 11.06
N LYS A 216 10.36 -15.89 12.15
CA LYS A 216 11.10 -17.11 12.47
C LYS A 216 10.22 -18.20 13.06
N THR A 217 9.10 -17.83 13.70
CA THR A 217 8.22 -18.76 14.39
C THR A 217 7.00 -19.17 13.56
N PHE A 218 6.51 -18.27 12.70
CA PHE A 218 5.30 -18.45 11.90
C PHE A 218 5.51 -18.01 10.47
N THR A 219 4.92 -18.78 9.56
CA THR A 219 4.76 -18.38 8.17
C THR A 219 3.66 -17.33 8.05
N ALA A 220 3.78 -16.43 7.06
CA ALA A 220 2.73 -15.45 6.79
C ALA A 220 1.37 -16.10 6.46
N GLN A 221 1.37 -17.31 5.91
CA GLN A 221 0.15 -18.07 5.60
C GLN A 221 -0.55 -18.60 6.86
N GLU A 222 0.20 -19.12 7.84
CA GLU A 222 -0.36 -19.53 9.13
C GLU A 222 -0.99 -18.34 9.85
N VAL A 223 -0.27 -17.22 9.90
CA VAL A 223 -0.78 -15.96 10.48
C VAL A 223 -2.03 -15.49 9.74
N GLY A 224 -2.01 -15.54 8.40
CA GLY A 224 -3.17 -15.24 7.57
C GLY A 224 -4.39 -16.11 7.86
N ARG A 225 -4.20 -17.42 8.09
CA ARG A 225 -5.29 -18.33 8.48
C ARG A 225 -5.88 -17.97 9.84
N VAL A 226 -5.05 -17.67 10.84
CA VAL A 226 -5.52 -17.31 12.19
C VAL A 226 -6.36 -16.04 12.15
N PHE A 227 -5.88 -14.99 11.49
CA PHE A 227 -6.64 -13.75 11.33
C PHE A 227 -7.89 -13.95 10.45
N GLY A 228 -7.80 -14.75 9.39
CA GLY A 228 -8.95 -15.09 8.55
C GLY A 228 -10.08 -15.74 9.36
N ILE A 229 -9.76 -16.78 10.15
CA ILE A 229 -10.73 -17.46 11.02
C ILE A 229 -11.32 -16.48 12.03
N ALA A 230 -10.50 -15.61 12.64
CA ALA A 230 -10.98 -14.64 13.61
C ALA A 230 -11.93 -13.59 12.97
N LEU A 231 -11.62 -13.08 11.78
CA LEU A 231 -12.51 -12.17 11.05
C LEU A 231 -13.83 -12.83 10.64
N MET A 232 -13.78 -14.08 10.18
CA MET A 232 -14.97 -14.87 9.86
C MET A 232 -15.87 -15.04 11.10
N LYS A 233 -15.29 -15.39 12.24
CA LYS A 233 -16.03 -15.58 13.50
C LYS A 233 -16.61 -14.26 14.04
N GLN A 234 -15.83 -13.18 13.99
CA GLN A 234 -16.22 -11.91 14.59
C GLN A 234 -17.25 -11.15 13.75
N PHE A 235 -17.12 -11.17 12.42
CA PHE A 235 -17.93 -10.33 11.53
C PHE A 235 -18.79 -11.11 10.55
N GLY A 236 -18.68 -12.44 10.49
CA GLY A 236 -19.45 -13.28 9.58
C GLY A 236 -19.07 -13.12 8.10
N TRP A 237 -17.90 -12.55 7.78
CA TRP A 237 -17.48 -12.35 6.40
C TRP A 237 -17.05 -13.65 5.73
N LYS A 238 -17.12 -13.68 4.40
CA LYS A 238 -16.70 -14.84 3.60
C LYS A 238 -15.29 -14.65 3.04
N ALA A 239 -14.40 -15.61 3.23
CA ALA A 239 -13.07 -15.55 2.64
C ALA A 239 -13.13 -15.75 1.10
N ASP A 240 -12.52 -14.85 0.35
CA ASP A 240 -12.27 -14.97 -1.09
C ASP A 240 -10.85 -14.50 -1.41
N LEU A 241 -9.96 -15.45 -1.72
CA LEU A 241 -8.55 -15.15 -2.00
C LEU A 241 -8.31 -14.65 -3.43
N ARG A 242 -9.28 -14.84 -4.34
CA ARG A 242 -9.13 -14.52 -5.78
C ARG A 242 -9.71 -13.16 -6.12
N ASN A 243 -10.95 -12.88 -5.72
CA ASN A 243 -11.62 -11.63 -6.04
C ASN A 243 -12.35 -11.02 -4.83
N PRO A 244 -11.60 -10.65 -3.77
CA PRO A 244 -12.19 -10.07 -2.57
C PRO A 244 -12.81 -8.69 -2.83
N ASN A 245 -13.87 -8.37 -2.09
CA ASN A 245 -14.33 -6.99 -1.96
C ASN A 245 -13.38 -6.18 -1.08
N LEU A 246 -12.89 -6.77 0.02
CA LEU A 246 -12.03 -6.13 0.99
C LEU A 246 -10.68 -6.86 1.12
N GLU A 247 -9.58 -6.11 1.04
CA GLU A 247 -8.27 -6.61 1.47
C GLU A 247 -7.94 -6.07 2.85
N VAL A 248 -7.59 -6.95 3.78
CA VAL A 248 -7.08 -6.59 5.10
C VAL A 248 -5.58 -6.84 5.13
N PHE A 249 -4.80 -5.78 5.31
CA PHE A 249 -3.36 -5.87 5.46
C PHE A 249 -2.98 -5.92 6.94
N ILE A 250 -2.12 -6.88 7.29
CA ILE A 250 -1.60 -7.05 8.65
C ILE A 250 -0.09 -7.15 8.58
N HIS A 251 0.61 -6.31 9.33
CA HIS A 251 2.06 -6.44 9.50
C HIS A 251 2.39 -6.64 10.98
N LEU A 252 2.96 -7.79 11.26
CA LEU A 252 3.52 -8.13 12.57
C LEU A 252 5.05 -8.01 12.52
N SER A 253 5.62 -7.26 13.46
CA SER A 253 7.05 -7.04 13.60
C SER A 253 7.46 -7.00 15.07
N ASP A 254 8.77 -7.03 15.31
CA ASP A 254 9.34 -6.91 16.66
C ASP A 254 9.17 -5.51 17.28
N ILE A 255 8.70 -4.54 16.50
CA ILE A 255 8.55 -3.14 16.93
C ILE A 255 7.08 -2.76 17.07
N TYR A 256 6.20 -3.37 16.27
CA TYR A 256 4.77 -3.04 16.23
C TYR A 256 3.95 -4.12 15.54
N SER A 257 2.66 -4.12 15.85
CA SER A 257 1.61 -4.80 15.08
C SER A 257 0.68 -3.76 14.47
N VAL A 258 0.52 -3.78 13.15
CA VAL A 258 -0.32 -2.82 12.40
C VAL A 258 -1.32 -3.56 11.54
N VAL A 259 -2.55 -3.07 11.57
CA VAL A 259 -3.68 -3.56 10.77
C VAL A 259 -4.25 -2.38 9.98
N GLY A 260 -4.51 -2.59 8.70
CA GLY A 260 -5.14 -1.57 7.85
C GLY A 260 -5.74 -2.11 6.58
N ILE A 261 -6.45 -1.24 5.87
CA ILE A 261 -7.11 -1.54 4.59
C ILE A 261 -6.34 -0.82 3.49
N PRO A 262 -5.78 -1.51 2.48
CA PRO A 262 -5.17 -0.85 1.34
C PRO A 262 -6.21 0.01 0.60
N MET A 263 -5.91 1.29 0.38
CA MET A 263 -6.85 2.19 -0.30
C MET A 263 -6.87 1.98 -1.82
N PHE A 264 -5.79 1.41 -2.37
CA PHE A 264 -5.65 1.19 -3.80
C PHE A 264 -5.11 -0.22 -4.07
N ARG A 265 -5.63 -0.87 -5.13
CA ARG A 265 -5.12 -2.16 -5.60
C ARG A 265 -3.67 -2.04 -6.09
N VAL A 266 -3.45 -1.04 -6.96
CA VAL A 266 -2.14 -0.71 -7.54
C VAL A 266 -1.37 0.22 -6.58
N PRO A 267 -0.08 -0.03 -6.30
CA PRO A 267 0.76 0.87 -5.49
C PRO A 267 0.79 2.32 -6.01
N LEU A 268 0.96 3.30 -5.12
CA LEU A 268 1.16 4.70 -5.49
C LEU A 268 2.46 4.93 -6.25
N ALA A 269 3.49 4.12 -5.97
CA ALA A 269 4.73 4.13 -6.72
C ALA A 269 4.56 3.65 -8.19
N SER A 270 3.47 2.96 -8.52
CA SER A 270 3.20 2.60 -9.92
C SER A 270 2.50 3.75 -10.63
N ARG A 271 3.25 4.45 -11.48
CA ARG A 271 2.81 5.68 -12.12
C ARG A 271 2.41 5.37 -13.56
N ALA A 272 1.16 5.66 -13.93
CA ALA A 272 0.61 5.33 -15.25
C ALA A 272 1.40 5.91 -16.44
N TYR A 273 2.12 7.02 -16.22
CA TYR A 273 2.94 7.67 -17.24
C TYR A 273 4.37 7.10 -17.35
N ILE A 274 4.80 6.23 -16.42
CA ILE A 274 6.04 5.47 -16.54
C ILE A 274 5.71 4.16 -17.25
N LYS A 275 6.02 4.07 -18.53
CA LYS A 275 5.71 2.89 -19.36
C LYS A 275 6.76 1.79 -19.23
N THR A 276 8.02 2.18 -19.04
CA THR A 276 9.16 1.26 -18.94
C THR A 276 9.79 1.41 -17.56
N ALA A 277 10.00 0.30 -16.87
CA ALA A 277 10.56 0.30 -15.52
C ALA A 277 12.05 0.68 -15.54
N GLY A 278 12.39 1.80 -14.91
CA GLY A 278 13.76 2.24 -14.67
C GLY A 278 14.05 2.35 -13.17
N LEU A 279 14.65 3.47 -12.75
CA LEU A 279 14.78 3.78 -11.32
C LEU A 279 13.39 3.79 -10.67
N ARG A 280 13.29 3.28 -9.43
CA ARG A 280 12.04 3.30 -8.67
C ARG A 280 11.52 4.73 -8.60
N SER A 281 10.24 4.88 -8.88
CA SER A 281 9.60 6.17 -9.12
C SER A 281 9.68 7.08 -7.87
N THR A 282 9.45 6.53 -6.68
CA THR A 282 9.56 7.21 -5.37
C THR A 282 10.98 7.76 -5.15
N THR A 283 12.00 6.95 -5.44
CA THR A 283 13.42 7.35 -5.40
C THR A 283 13.73 8.45 -6.42
N ALA A 284 13.29 8.28 -7.66
CA ALA A 284 13.51 9.27 -8.73
C ALA A 284 12.91 10.64 -8.38
N TRP A 285 11.71 10.66 -7.80
CA TRP A 285 11.07 11.89 -7.32
C TRP A 285 11.84 12.51 -6.14
N ALA A 286 12.29 11.70 -5.18
CA ALA A 286 13.10 12.19 -4.06
C ALA A 286 14.42 12.81 -4.53
N MET A 287 15.10 12.19 -5.50
CA MET A 287 16.31 12.75 -6.12
C MET A 287 16.02 14.08 -6.80
N ALA A 288 14.93 14.19 -7.56
CA ALA A 288 14.54 15.44 -8.20
C ALA A 288 14.22 16.54 -7.17
N CYS A 289 13.58 16.19 -6.04
CA CYS A 289 13.33 17.14 -4.94
C CYS A 289 14.60 17.67 -4.30
N LEU A 290 15.64 16.84 -4.18
CA LEU A 290 16.94 17.27 -3.64
C LEU A 290 17.72 18.16 -4.60
N ALA A 291 17.41 18.14 -5.89
CA ALA A 291 18.07 18.98 -6.89
C ALA A 291 17.61 20.44 -6.87
N GLU A 292 16.65 20.81 -6.02
CA GLU A 292 16.15 22.17 -5.83
C GLU A 292 15.80 22.89 -7.15
N ILE A 293 15.12 22.16 -8.04
CA ILE A 293 14.77 22.63 -9.38
C ILE A 293 13.85 23.85 -9.26
N LYS A 294 14.28 24.96 -9.88
CA LYS A 294 13.50 26.21 -9.95
C LYS A 294 12.68 26.27 -11.22
N ALA A 295 11.60 27.04 -11.20
CA ALA A 295 10.84 27.33 -12.41
C ALA A 295 11.76 27.99 -13.46
N GLY A 296 11.67 27.54 -14.72
CA GLY A 296 12.53 27.98 -15.81
C GLY A 296 13.93 27.32 -15.86
N ALA A 297 14.27 26.43 -14.92
CA ALA A 297 15.56 25.76 -14.92
C ALA A 297 15.69 24.74 -16.06
N PHE A 298 16.91 24.62 -16.59
CA PHE A 298 17.30 23.55 -17.49
C PHE A 298 17.83 22.37 -16.66
N VAL A 299 17.19 21.21 -16.79
CA VAL A 299 17.55 20.00 -16.05
C VAL A 299 18.14 18.99 -17.00
N LEU A 300 19.38 18.60 -16.74
CA LEU A 300 20.14 17.65 -17.56
C LEU A 300 20.59 16.46 -16.70
N ASP A 301 20.25 15.26 -17.16
CA ASP A 301 20.84 14.02 -16.67
C ASP A 301 21.63 13.37 -17.81
N PRO A 302 22.98 13.47 -17.80
CA PRO A 302 23.81 12.96 -18.89
C PRO A 302 23.80 11.42 -18.99
N MET A 303 23.36 10.74 -17.92
CA MET A 303 23.28 9.28 -17.82
C MET A 303 21.83 8.84 -17.55
N CYS A 304 20.86 9.57 -18.12
CA CYS A 304 19.44 9.43 -17.80
C CYS A 304 18.84 8.02 -17.99
N GLY A 305 19.48 7.16 -18.78
CA GLY A 305 18.94 5.83 -19.13
C GLY A 305 17.51 5.97 -19.66
N LEU A 306 16.54 5.35 -18.95
CA LEU A 306 15.11 5.42 -19.25
C LEU A 306 14.45 6.77 -18.87
N GLY A 307 15.19 7.71 -18.30
CA GLY A 307 14.75 9.07 -18.04
C GLY A 307 13.82 9.23 -16.83
N THR A 308 13.74 8.26 -15.91
CA THR A 308 12.77 8.30 -14.80
C THR A 308 12.90 9.55 -13.93
N ILE A 309 14.13 10.00 -13.63
CA ILE A 309 14.37 11.21 -12.83
C ILE A 309 13.85 12.44 -13.57
N LEU A 310 14.22 12.60 -14.85
CA LEU A 310 13.77 13.70 -15.70
C LEU A 310 12.25 13.71 -15.88
N LEU A 311 11.63 12.53 -16.00
CA LEU A 311 10.19 12.38 -16.14
C LEU A 311 9.46 12.79 -14.85
N GLU A 312 10.02 12.47 -13.69
CA GLU A 312 9.48 12.94 -12.42
C GLU A 312 9.66 14.43 -12.21
N ALA A 313 10.84 14.96 -12.53
CA ALA A 313 11.08 16.38 -12.50
C ALA A 313 10.08 17.14 -13.39
N ALA A 314 9.89 16.70 -14.63
CA ALA A 314 8.95 17.32 -15.56
C ALA A 314 7.49 17.24 -15.09
N LYS A 315 7.12 16.20 -14.33
CA LYS A 315 5.76 16.05 -13.77
C LYS A 315 5.55 16.89 -12.51
N GLU A 316 6.59 17.15 -11.74
CA GLU A 316 6.54 17.90 -10.49
C GLU A 316 6.71 19.42 -10.73
N TRP A 317 7.59 19.81 -11.67
CA TRP A 317 7.84 21.18 -12.07
C TRP A 317 7.51 21.38 -13.56
N PRO A 318 6.24 21.68 -13.92
CA PRO A 318 5.83 21.83 -15.32
C PRO A 318 6.58 22.93 -16.09
N ASN A 319 7.18 23.89 -15.37
CA ASN A 319 7.90 25.03 -15.94
C ASN A 319 9.42 24.80 -16.07
N CYS A 320 9.94 23.59 -15.86
CA CYS A 320 11.35 23.28 -16.13
C CYS A 320 11.53 22.60 -17.49
N LEU A 321 12.68 22.82 -18.15
CA LEU A 321 13.03 22.12 -19.38
C LEU A 321 13.95 20.94 -19.08
N CYS A 322 13.41 19.72 -19.16
CA CYS A 322 14.18 18.49 -19.00
C CYS A 322 14.76 18.03 -20.36
N LEU A 323 16.08 17.86 -20.43
CA LEU A 323 16.76 17.40 -21.65
C LEU A 323 17.17 15.93 -21.53
N GLN A 324 16.68 15.09 -22.45
CA GLN A 324 17.10 13.69 -22.60
C GLN A 324 18.14 13.58 -23.74
N LYS A 325 19.03 12.58 -23.67
CA LYS A 325 20.21 12.37 -24.54
C LYS A 325 20.02 12.63 -26.05
N VAL A 326 18.84 12.38 -26.61
CA VAL A 326 18.54 12.64 -28.03
C VAL A 326 18.57 14.15 -28.37
N SER A 327 18.18 15.02 -27.43
CA SER A 327 18.23 16.48 -27.60
C SER A 327 19.62 17.07 -27.32
N ILE A 328 20.51 16.38 -26.60
CA ILE A 328 21.88 16.88 -26.34
C ILE A 328 22.71 16.90 -27.62
N LEU A 329 22.58 15.89 -28.49
CA LEU A 329 23.28 15.87 -29.77
C LEU A 329 22.83 17.03 -30.66
N LEU A 330 21.55 17.43 -30.60
CA LEU A 330 21.03 18.60 -31.28
C LEU A 330 21.44 19.93 -30.61
N PHE A 331 21.46 20.00 -29.27
CA PHE A 331 21.80 21.22 -28.56
C PHE A 331 23.29 21.56 -28.66
N LEU A 332 24.17 20.54 -28.56
CA LEU A 332 25.60 20.69 -28.80
C LEU A 332 25.89 21.05 -30.25
N THR A 333 25.23 20.43 -31.24
CA THR A 333 25.42 20.82 -32.65
C THR A 333 24.92 22.23 -32.94
N PHE A 334 23.82 22.67 -32.31
CA PHE A 334 23.27 24.02 -32.52
C PHE A 334 24.09 25.13 -31.84
N HIS A 335 24.68 24.87 -30.67
CA HIS A 335 25.52 25.85 -29.97
C HIS A 335 26.99 25.81 -30.39
N LEU A 336 27.57 24.64 -30.70
CA LEU A 336 28.92 24.56 -31.27
C LEU A 336 28.94 25.04 -32.72
N GLY A 337 27.87 24.81 -33.50
CA GLY A 337 27.74 25.34 -34.86
C GLY A 337 27.61 26.86 -34.93
N LYS A 338 27.13 27.51 -33.87
CA LYS A 338 27.08 28.98 -33.75
C LYS A 338 28.36 29.61 -33.19
N SER A 339 29.26 28.81 -32.60
CA SER A 339 30.56 29.28 -32.12
C SER A 339 31.70 29.04 -33.14
N LEU A 340 31.39 28.38 -34.26
CA LEU A 340 32.32 28.02 -35.33
C LEU A 340 31.92 28.65 -36.69
N SER A 341 31.05 29.66 -36.68
CA SER A 341 30.69 30.44 -37.88
C SER A 341 31.01 31.91 -37.75
#